data_AF-A0A7X8L3B9-F1
#
_entry.id   AF-A0A7X8L3B9-F1
#
_cell.length_a   1.000
_cell.length_b   1.000
_cell.length_c   1.000
_cell.angle_alpha   90.00
_cell.angle_beta   90.00
_cell.angle_gamma   90.00
#
_symmetry.space_group_name_H-M   'P 1'
#
loop_
_entity.id
_entity.type
_entity.pdbx_description
1 polymer ?
#
loop_
_entity_poly.entity_id
_entity_poly.type
_entity_poly.pdbx_seq_one_letter_code
_entity_poly.pdbx_strand_id
1 'polypeptide(L)'
;MDCRQAWNLMMKGFDKEISQLQEKELNMHLDVCDSCKTRFENLNEAFAALDATDIEAPPDIEKTVMAKLNSVKHKRDFLMPYVISNLIVFVGIIALWLDNIFRIGIFEFLKDAFNEVVLAYNTSTAVFTVLQILVTYFIKPVLNIIISAGLIYGVLSIILTLQRMRRRHVSVR
;
A
#
# COMPACT_ATOMS: atom_id res chain seq x y z
N MET A 1 39.47 39.19 -25.77
CA MET A 1 39.42 38.23 -24.65
C MET A 1 40.66 38.40 -23.78
N ASP A 2 40.53 38.30 -22.46
CA ASP A 2 41.68 38.29 -21.54
C ASP A 2 42.32 36.88 -21.46
N CYS A 3 43.59 36.79 -21.04
CA CYS A 3 44.29 35.49 -20.99
C CYS A 3 43.64 34.49 -20.02
N ARG A 4 42.89 34.96 -19.02
CA ARG A 4 42.23 34.11 -18.03
C ARG A 4 40.99 33.43 -18.61
N GLN A 5 40.20 34.16 -19.37
CA GLN A 5 39.06 33.65 -20.12
C GLN A 5 39.54 32.70 -21.22
N ALA A 6 40.64 33.03 -21.90
CA ALA A 6 41.27 32.13 -22.87
C ALA A 6 41.64 30.79 -22.23
N TRP A 7 42.25 30.82 -21.04
CA TRP A 7 42.56 29.61 -20.28
C TRP A 7 41.33 28.78 -19.94
N ASN A 8 40.25 29.41 -19.47
CA ASN A 8 39.02 28.70 -19.18
C ASN A 8 38.39 28.08 -20.44
N LEU A 9 38.44 28.78 -21.57
CA LEU A 9 37.97 28.23 -22.85
C LEU A 9 38.85 27.07 -23.34
N MET A 10 40.18 27.16 -23.17
CA MET A 10 41.09 26.05 -23.49
C MET A 10 40.72 24.78 -22.72
N MET A 11 40.54 24.87 -21.39
CA MET A 11 40.15 23.71 -20.57
C MET A 11 38.81 23.11 -21.01
N LYS A 12 37.80 23.97 -21.25
CA LYS A 12 36.51 23.52 -21.80
C LYS A 12 36.63 22.86 -23.17
N GLY A 13 37.59 23.32 -23.98
CA GLY A 13 37.90 22.72 -25.29
C GLY A 13 38.40 21.29 -25.14
N PHE A 14 39.34 21.05 -24.22
CA PHE A 14 39.83 19.71 -23.92
C PHE A 14 38.74 18.78 -23.36
N ASP A 15 37.84 19.31 -22.52
CA ASP A 15 36.68 18.57 -21.99
C ASP A 15 35.54 18.36 -23.01
N LYS A 16 35.67 18.88 -24.25
CA LYS A 16 34.63 18.86 -25.30
C LYS A 16 33.34 19.58 -24.90
N GLU A 17 33.43 20.58 -24.02
CA GLU A 17 32.30 21.39 -23.53
C GLU A 17 32.26 22.81 -24.15
N ILE A 18 33.09 23.08 -25.15
CA ILE A 18 33.16 24.39 -25.82
C ILE A 18 32.15 24.51 -26.96
N SER A 19 31.52 25.68 -27.11
CA SER A 19 30.66 25.97 -28.28
C SER A 19 31.48 26.48 -29.48
N GLN A 20 30.94 26.34 -30.70
CA GLN A 20 31.61 26.80 -31.93
C GLN A 20 31.97 28.30 -31.92
N LEU A 21 31.15 29.14 -31.27
CA LEU A 21 31.43 30.58 -31.16
C LEU A 21 32.64 30.82 -30.25
N GLN A 22 32.68 30.14 -29.11
CA GLN A 22 33.78 30.24 -28.14
C GLN A 22 35.08 29.66 -28.68
N GLU A 23 35.00 28.60 -29.48
CA GLU A 23 36.15 28.03 -30.17
C GLU A 23 36.76 29.04 -31.16
N LYS A 24 35.93 29.74 -31.94
CA LYS A 24 36.40 30.83 -32.80
C LYS A 24 37.05 31.96 -32.00
N GLU A 25 36.41 32.38 -30.91
CA GLU A 25 36.95 33.42 -30.03
C GLU A 25 38.29 33.02 -29.40
N LEU A 26 38.42 31.75 -29.02
CA LEU A 26 39.66 31.18 -28.51
C LEU A 26 40.75 31.18 -29.58
N ASN A 27 40.46 30.68 -30.79
CA ASN A 27 41.41 30.66 -31.90
C ASN A 27 41.92 32.06 -32.25
N MET A 28 41.03 33.05 -32.31
CA MET A 28 41.44 34.45 -32.54
C MET A 28 42.39 34.97 -31.44
N HIS A 29 42.23 34.53 -30.19
CA HIS A 29 43.14 34.92 -29.12
C HIS A 29 44.48 34.19 -29.19
N LEU A 30 44.49 32.91 -29.55
CA LEU A 30 45.71 32.12 -29.73
C LEU A 30 46.56 32.66 -30.89
N ASP A 31 45.93 33.22 -31.92
CA ASP A 31 46.64 33.86 -33.04
C ASP A 31 47.37 35.16 -32.64
N VAL A 32 46.90 35.83 -31.58
CA VAL A 32 47.42 37.13 -31.13
C VAL A 32 48.33 37.02 -29.90
N CYS A 33 48.14 35.99 -29.07
CA CYS A 33 48.85 35.81 -27.81
C CYS A 33 49.76 34.58 -27.82
N ASP A 34 51.04 34.78 -28.11
CA ASP A 34 52.06 33.72 -28.15
C ASP A 34 52.15 32.92 -26.84
N SER A 35 51.94 33.59 -25.69
CA SER A 35 52.00 32.92 -24.38
C SER A 35 50.87 31.91 -24.19
N CYS A 36 49.65 32.22 -24.66
CA CYS A 36 48.51 31.32 -24.59
C CYS A 36 48.64 30.21 -25.64
N LYS A 37 49.14 30.54 -26.84
CA LYS A 37 49.42 29.57 -27.91
C LYS A 37 50.42 28.50 -27.48
N THR A 38 51.55 28.91 -26.92
CA THR A 38 52.58 27.99 -26.43
C THR A 38 52.01 27.05 -25.36
N ARG A 39 51.18 27.56 -24.45
CA ARG A 39 50.51 26.74 -23.42
C ARG A 39 49.54 25.75 -24.02
N PHE A 40 48.76 26.18 -25.01
CA PHE A 40 47.82 25.31 -25.72
C PHE A 40 48.53 24.16 -26.42
N GLU A 41 49.60 24.46 -27.16
CA GLU A 41 50.41 23.47 -27.87
C GLU A 41 51.06 22.46 -26.91
N ASN A 42 51.66 22.94 -25.82
CA ASN A 42 52.27 22.07 -24.80
C ASN A 42 51.25 21.13 -24.14
N LEU A 43 50.03 21.63 -23.84
CA LEU A 43 48.97 20.81 -23.28
C LEU A 43 48.47 19.77 -24.28
N ASN A 44 48.30 20.19 -25.55
CA ASN A 44 47.86 19.31 -26.60
C ASN A 44 48.87 18.19 -26.87
N GLU A 45 50.17 18.50 -26.83
CA GLU A 45 51.24 17.51 -26.91
C GLU A 45 51.21 16.53 -25.73
N ALA A 46 51.02 17.03 -24.51
CA ALA A 46 50.91 16.19 -23.31
C ALA A 46 49.70 15.23 -23.39
N PHE A 47 48.54 15.71 -23.84
CA PHE A 47 47.37 14.85 -24.04
C PHE A 47 47.56 13.86 -25.18
N ALA A 48 48.16 14.25 -26.30
CA ALA A 48 48.47 13.34 -27.39
C ALA A 48 49.43 12.22 -26.97
N ALA A 49 50.42 12.53 -26.11
CA ALA A 49 51.32 11.53 -25.54
C ALA A 49 50.60 10.55 -24.59
N LEU A 50 49.64 11.05 -23.81
CA LEU A 50 48.79 10.21 -22.95
C LEU A 50 47.89 9.30 -23.78
N ASP A 51 47.24 9.82 -24.82
CA ASP A 51 46.35 9.06 -25.71
C ASP A 51 47.10 8.01 -26.54
N ALA A 52 48.37 8.26 -26.87
CA ALA A 52 49.23 7.29 -27.54
C ALA A 52 49.68 6.14 -26.63
N THR A 53 49.49 6.27 -25.32
CA THR A 53 49.86 5.24 -24.35
C THR A 53 48.68 4.30 -24.13
N ASP A 54 48.84 3.04 -24.53
CA ASP A 54 47.83 2.01 -24.28
C ASP A 54 47.93 1.53 -22.83
N ILE A 55 47.27 2.25 -21.92
CA ILE A 55 47.25 1.94 -20.48
C ILE A 55 46.10 0.97 -20.22
N GLU A 56 46.43 -0.30 -20.00
CA GLU A 56 45.45 -1.27 -19.50
C GLU A 56 45.10 -0.98 -18.05
N ALA A 57 43.79 -1.02 -17.76
CA ALA A 57 43.31 -0.94 -16.39
C ALA A 57 43.79 -2.16 -15.59
N PRO A 58 44.14 -2.01 -14.30
CA PRO A 58 44.50 -3.14 -13.45
C PRO A 58 43.40 -4.21 -13.45
N PRO A 59 43.77 -5.50 -13.46
CA PRO A 59 42.80 -6.57 -13.32
C PRO A 59 42.00 -6.38 -12.02
N ASP A 60 40.72 -6.73 -12.05
CA ASP A 60 39.75 -6.62 -10.94
C ASP A 60 39.31 -5.21 -10.50
N ILE A 61 39.76 -4.12 -11.14
CA ILE A 61 39.33 -2.77 -10.72
C ILE A 61 37.84 -2.53 -10.95
N GLU A 62 37.33 -2.97 -12.10
CA GLU A 62 35.90 -2.88 -12.44
C GLU A 62 35.06 -3.65 -11.42
N LYS A 63 35.47 -4.91 -11.15
CA LYS A 63 34.80 -5.78 -10.17
C LYS A 63 34.76 -5.14 -8.78
N THR A 64 35.87 -4.54 -8.35
CA THR A 64 35.99 -3.89 -7.03
C THR A 64 35.11 -2.65 -6.93
N VAL A 65 35.12 -1.80 -7.97
CA VAL A 65 34.29 -0.59 -8.03
C VAL A 65 32.80 -0.94 -8.05
N MET A 66 32.41 -1.91 -8.87
CA MET A 66 31.01 -2.34 -9.00
C MET A 66 30.50 -3.00 -7.72
N ALA A 67 31.31 -3.81 -7.04
CA ALA A 67 30.96 -4.37 -5.73
C ALA A 67 30.69 -3.26 -4.69
N LYS A 68 31.55 -2.22 -4.67
CA LYS A 68 31.40 -1.09 -3.74
C LYS A 68 30.15 -0.25 -4.07
N LEU A 69 29.90 0.04 -5.34
CA LEU A 69 28.68 0.77 -5.78
C LEU A 69 27.39 0.02 -5.38
N ASN A 70 27.35 -1.29 -5.59
CA ASN A 70 26.19 -2.10 -5.23
C ASN A 70 25.94 -2.12 -3.71
N SER A 71 27.00 -2.14 -2.89
CA SER A 71 26.87 -2.06 -1.43
C SER A 71 26.25 -0.74 -0.94
N VAL A 72 26.49 0.36 -1.66
CA VAL A 72 25.96 1.69 -1.32
C VAL A 72 24.49 1.82 -1.76
N LYS A 73 24.13 1.26 -2.92
CA LYS A 73 22.75 1.33 -3.46
C LYS A 73 21.73 0.67 -2.53
N HIS A 74 22.13 -0.36 -1.80
CA HIS A 74 21.25 -1.13 -0.92
C HIS A 74 20.93 -0.47 0.42
N LYS A 75 21.63 0.63 0.78
CA LYS A 75 21.51 1.29 2.10
C LYS A 75 20.47 2.42 2.15
N ARG A 76 19.80 2.72 1.04
CA ARG A 76 18.61 3.58 1.04
C ARG A 76 17.39 2.68 1.19
N ASP A 77 16.97 2.49 2.42
CA ASP A 77 15.76 1.75 2.77
C ASP A 77 14.55 2.42 2.12
N PHE A 78 14.16 1.93 0.95
CA PHE A 78 13.05 2.41 0.13
C PHE A 78 11.71 2.43 0.89
N LEU A 79 11.60 1.66 1.98
CA LEU A 79 10.44 1.60 2.86
C LEU A 79 10.32 2.79 3.82
N MET A 80 11.41 3.52 4.09
CA MET A 80 11.43 4.58 5.10
C MET A 80 10.44 5.73 4.82
N PRO A 81 10.31 6.25 3.59
CA PRO A 81 9.36 7.33 3.29
C PRO A 81 7.89 6.88 3.37
N TYR A 82 7.60 5.65 2.96
CA TYR A 82 6.24 5.10 2.97
C TYR A 82 5.75 4.84 4.39
N VAL A 83 6.60 4.35 5.29
CA VAL A 83 6.23 4.09 6.69
C VAL A 83 6.08 5.39 7.47
N ILE A 84 7.02 6.34 7.30
CA ILE A 84 7.00 7.61 8.03
C ILE A 84 5.80 8.46 7.62
N SER A 85 5.47 8.52 6.32
CA SER A 85 4.33 9.31 5.84
C SER A 85 3.00 8.83 6.42
N ASN A 86 2.76 7.51 6.47
CA ASN A 86 1.54 6.96 7.04
C ASN A 86 1.41 7.23 8.54
N LEU A 87 2.51 7.15 9.29
CA LEU A 87 2.52 7.47 10.72
C LEU A 87 2.11 8.92 11.00
N ILE A 88 2.61 9.88 10.21
CA ILE A 88 2.26 11.30 10.39
C ILE A 88 0.76 11.54 10.17
N VAL A 89 0.19 10.95 9.11
CA VAL A 89 -1.25 11.07 8.82
C VAL A 89 -2.08 10.46 9.94
N PHE A 90 -1.69 9.29 10.43
CA PHE A 90 -2.41 8.59 11.50
C PHE A 90 -2.40 9.39 12.82
N VAL A 91 -1.25 9.96 13.20
CA VAL A 91 -1.12 10.83 14.37
C VAL A 91 -1.99 12.08 14.24
N GLY A 92 -2.05 12.68 13.04
CA GLY A 92 -2.91 13.84 12.78
C GLY A 92 -4.40 13.54 12.95
N ILE A 93 -4.87 12.38 12.45
CA ILE A 93 -6.26 11.94 12.62
C ILE A 93 -6.58 11.77 14.11
N ILE A 94 -5.72 11.08 14.86
CA ILE A 94 -5.92 10.87 16.30
C ILE A 94 -5.97 12.20 17.05
N ALA A 95 -5.07 13.13 16.73
CA ALA A 95 -5.03 14.44 17.37
C ALA A 95 -6.32 15.24 17.13
N LEU A 96 -6.85 15.24 15.90
CA LEU A 96 -8.13 15.90 15.57
C LEU A 96 -9.32 15.26 16.28
N TRP A 97 -9.34 13.93 16.36
CA TRP A 97 -10.38 13.21 17.12
C TRP A 97 -10.34 13.55 18.61
N LEU A 98 -9.14 13.57 19.20
CA LEU A 98 -8.95 13.94 20.60
C LEU A 98 -9.36 15.39 20.87
N ASP A 99 -8.97 16.34 20.01
CA ASP A 99 -9.35 17.75 20.15
C ASP A 99 -10.88 17.92 20.12
N ASN A 100 -11.57 17.22 19.21
CA ASN A 100 -13.02 17.23 19.13
C ASN A 100 -13.69 16.65 20.41
N ILE A 101 -13.14 15.57 20.96
CA ILE A 101 -13.61 14.98 22.23
C ILE A 101 -13.40 15.95 23.40
N PHE A 102 -12.24 16.62 23.48
CA PHE A 102 -11.96 17.61 24.52
C PHE A 102 -12.86 18.85 24.39
N ARG A 103 -13.23 19.26 23.17
CA ARG A 103 -14.06 20.44 22.92
C ARG A 103 -15.54 20.25 23.24
N ILE A 104 -16.09 19.07 22.96
CA ILE A 104 -17.48 18.68 23.30
C ILE A 104 -17.58 18.34 24.80
N GLY A 105 -16.48 17.93 25.40
CA GLY A 105 -16.42 17.50 26.79
C GLY A 105 -16.76 16.01 26.91
N ILE A 106 -15.93 15.29 27.67
CA ILE A 106 -15.97 13.82 27.75
C ILE A 106 -17.33 13.29 28.25
N PHE A 107 -18.06 14.10 29.03
CA PHE A 107 -19.35 13.75 29.60
C PHE A 107 -20.49 13.77 28.56
N GLU A 108 -20.49 14.72 27.62
CA GLU A 108 -21.52 14.77 26.57
C GLU A 108 -21.34 13.63 25.58
N PHE A 109 -20.09 13.38 25.14
CA PHE A 109 -19.78 12.23 24.29
C PHE A 109 -20.17 10.90 24.94
N LEU A 110 -19.86 10.73 26.23
CA LEU A 110 -20.22 9.51 26.96
C LEU A 110 -21.75 9.35 27.02
N LYS A 111 -22.48 10.44 27.31
CA LYS A 111 -23.94 10.45 27.34
C LYS A 111 -24.55 10.07 25.99
N ASP A 112 -24.02 10.60 24.90
CA ASP A 112 -24.51 10.30 23.55
C ASP A 112 -24.24 8.86 23.15
N ALA A 113 -23.03 8.34 23.41
CA ALA A 113 -22.71 6.94 23.19
C ALA A 113 -23.61 5.99 24.02
N PHE A 114 -23.87 6.33 25.29
CA PHE A 114 -24.80 5.56 26.12
C PHE A 114 -26.23 5.63 25.58
N ASN A 115 -26.71 6.80 25.15
CA ASN A 115 -28.05 6.94 24.58
C ASN A 115 -28.23 6.12 23.31
N GLU A 116 -27.22 6.09 22.45
CA GLU A 116 -27.25 5.32 21.20
C GLU A 116 -27.27 3.80 21.47
N VAL A 117 -26.47 3.34 22.44
CA VAL A 117 -26.49 1.95 22.92
C VAL A 117 -27.85 1.59 23.53
N VAL A 118 -28.42 2.47 24.37
CA VAL A 118 -29.73 2.27 24.99
C VAL A 118 -30.83 2.24 23.92
N LEU A 119 -30.76 3.08 22.88
CA LEU A 119 -31.68 3.06 21.74
C LEU A 119 -31.59 1.74 20.97
N ALA A 120 -30.37 1.27 20.67
CA ALA A 120 -30.15 -0.01 20.02
C ALA A 120 -30.67 -1.19 20.85
N TYR A 121 -30.49 -1.15 22.17
CA TYR A 121 -31.04 -2.15 23.08
C TYR A 121 -32.57 -2.14 23.10
N ASN A 122 -33.19 -0.96 23.20
CA ASN A 122 -34.65 -0.82 23.23
C ASN A 122 -35.31 -1.23 21.90
N THR A 123 -34.66 -0.97 20.77
CA THR A 123 -35.15 -1.46 19.47
C THR A 123 -34.99 -2.97 19.33
N SER A 124 -33.88 -3.54 19.82
CA SER A 124 -33.69 -4.99 19.85
C SER A 124 -34.74 -5.71 20.70
N THR A 125 -35.05 -5.19 21.89
CA THR A 125 -36.10 -5.76 22.75
C THR A 125 -37.47 -5.64 22.10
N ALA A 126 -37.78 -4.53 21.43
CA ALA A 126 -39.03 -4.37 20.67
C ALA A 126 -39.15 -5.37 19.51
N VAL A 127 -38.08 -5.64 18.77
CA VAL A 127 -38.07 -6.67 17.71
C VAL A 127 -38.29 -8.07 18.32
N PHE A 128 -37.63 -8.35 19.45
CA PHE A 128 -37.76 -9.64 20.12
C PHE A 128 -39.18 -9.88 20.64
N THR A 129 -39.85 -8.86 21.19
CA THR A 129 -41.25 -9.01 21.66
C THR A 129 -42.21 -9.27 20.51
N VAL A 130 -42.06 -8.57 19.39
CA VAL A 130 -42.86 -8.83 18.17
C VAL A 130 -42.62 -10.25 17.64
N LEU A 131 -41.37 -10.71 17.60
CA LEU A 131 -41.02 -12.06 17.20
C LEU A 131 -41.65 -13.11 18.15
N GLN A 132 -41.62 -12.88 19.46
CA GLN A 132 -42.25 -13.77 20.43
C GLN A 132 -43.77 -13.87 20.25
N ILE A 133 -44.45 -12.76 19.93
CA ILE A 133 -45.89 -12.76 19.64
C ILE A 133 -46.16 -13.62 18.40
N LEU A 134 -45.36 -13.46 17.33
CA LEU A 134 -45.52 -14.22 16.09
C LEU A 134 -45.32 -15.73 16.33
N VAL A 135 -44.27 -16.11 17.06
CA VAL A 135 -44.01 -17.52 17.41
C VAL A 135 -45.14 -18.09 18.26
N THR A 136 -45.65 -17.32 19.22
CA THR A 136 -46.70 -17.80 20.12
C THR A 136 -48.04 -17.95 19.41
N TYR A 137 -48.39 -17.01 18.52
CA TYR A 137 -49.69 -17.01 17.85
C TYR A 137 -49.75 -17.87 16.59
N PHE A 138 -48.65 -18.03 15.85
CA PHE A 138 -48.65 -18.78 14.59
C PHE A 138 -47.96 -20.14 14.71
N ILE A 139 -46.73 -20.18 15.24
CA ILE A 139 -45.93 -21.41 15.22
C ILE A 139 -46.46 -22.44 16.23
N LYS A 140 -46.72 -22.03 17.48
CA LYS A 140 -47.23 -22.94 18.52
C LYS A 140 -48.54 -23.64 18.14
N PRO A 141 -49.60 -22.96 17.66
CA PRO A 141 -50.84 -23.66 17.30
C PRO A 141 -50.66 -24.57 16.09
N VAL A 142 -49.88 -24.19 15.08
CA VAL A 142 -49.60 -25.06 13.94
C VAL A 142 -48.90 -26.34 14.38
N LEU A 143 -47.88 -26.24 15.25
CA LEU A 143 -47.22 -27.43 15.81
C LEU A 143 -48.20 -28.29 16.63
N ASN A 144 -49.06 -27.69 17.45
CA ASN A 144 -50.06 -28.42 18.22
C ASN A 144 -51.06 -29.15 17.30
N ILE A 145 -51.47 -28.53 16.19
CA ILE A 145 -52.35 -29.16 15.18
C ILE A 145 -51.63 -30.34 14.53
N ILE A 146 -50.36 -30.18 14.13
CA ILE A 146 -49.57 -31.27 13.53
C ILE A 146 -49.42 -32.44 14.51
N ILE A 147 -49.10 -32.17 15.77
CA ILE A 147 -48.94 -33.21 16.81
C ILE A 147 -50.27 -33.95 17.04
N SER A 148 -51.38 -33.22 17.18
CA SER A 148 -52.70 -33.84 17.38
C SER A 148 -53.15 -34.66 16.17
N ALA A 149 -52.94 -34.17 14.95
CA ALA A 149 -53.21 -34.92 13.72
C ALA A 149 -52.35 -36.20 13.64
N GLY A 150 -51.07 -36.12 14.02
CA GLY A 150 -50.17 -37.28 14.09
C GLY A 150 -50.65 -38.33 15.09
N LEU A 151 -51.11 -37.91 16.27
CA LEU A 151 -51.69 -38.83 17.26
C LEU A 151 -52.96 -39.51 16.74
N ILE A 152 -53.86 -38.76 16.11
CA ILE A 152 -55.09 -39.31 15.53
C ILE A 152 -54.75 -40.33 14.44
N TYR A 153 -53.83 -40.00 13.53
CA TYR A 153 -53.39 -40.92 12.47
C TYR A 153 -52.75 -42.19 13.06
N GLY A 154 -51.92 -42.05 14.09
CA GLY A 154 -51.32 -43.17 14.81
C GLY A 154 -52.38 -44.11 15.40
N VAL A 155 -53.38 -43.57 16.09
CA VAL A 155 -54.48 -44.36 16.66
C VAL A 155 -55.28 -45.06 15.57
N LEU A 156 -55.62 -44.36 14.48
CA LEU A 156 -56.34 -44.95 13.35
C LEU A 156 -55.55 -46.10 12.70
N SER A 157 -54.24 -45.94 12.53
CA SER A 157 -53.37 -46.99 11.98
C SER A 157 -53.35 -48.24 12.88
N ILE A 158 -53.30 -48.06 14.21
CA ILE A 158 -53.38 -49.14 15.19
C ILE A 158 -54.75 -49.85 15.10
N ILE A 159 -55.85 -49.10 14.98
CA ILE A 159 -57.19 -49.68 14.85
C ILE A 159 -57.30 -50.49 13.54
N LEU A 160 -56.82 -49.94 12.42
CA LEU A 160 -56.86 -50.63 11.12
C LEU A 160 -56.03 -51.92 11.13
N THR A 161 -54.86 -51.91 11.76
CA THR A 161 -54.03 -53.12 11.91
C THR A 161 -54.71 -54.17 12.78
N LEU A 162 -55.33 -53.78 13.90
CA LEU A 162 -56.12 -54.68 14.75
C LEU A 162 -57.33 -55.27 14.00
N GLN A 163 -58.06 -54.46 13.24
CA GLN A 163 -59.18 -54.94 12.41
C GLN A 163 -58.72 -55.91 11.32
N ARG A 164 -57.55 -55.67 10.71
CA ARG A 164 -56.96 -56.57 9.71
C ARG A 164 -56.58 -57.92 10.32
N MET A 165 -56.04 -57.92 11.54
CA MET A 165 -55.76 -59.15 12.30
C MET A 165 -57.05 -59.91 12.63
N ARG A 166 -58.09 -59.20 13.10
CA ARG A 166 -59.40 -59.80 13.41
C ARG A 166 -60.04 -60.45 12.18
N ARG A 167 -60.03 -59.78 11.02
CA ARG A 167 -60.57 -60.35 9.78
C ARG A 167 -59.83 -61.61 9.33
N ARG A 168 -58.50 -61.67 9.46
CA ARG A 168 -57.71 -62.88 9.18
C ARG A 168 -58.06 -64.05 10.10
N HIS A 169 -58.39 -63.79 11.37
CA HIS A 169 -58.81 -64.85 12.28
C HIS A 169 -60.20 -65.42 11.99
N VAL A 170 -61.13 -64.61 11.45
CA VAL A 170 -62.50 -65.04 11.13
C VAL A 170 -62.57 -65.81 9.79
N SER A 171 -61.67 -65.56 8.84
CA SER A 171 -61.66 -66.27 7.53
C SER A 171 -60.95 -67.62 7.52
N VAL A 172 -60.36 -68.05 8.64
CA VAL A 172 -59.61 -69.31 8.79
C VAL A 172 -60.40 -70.35 9.61
N ARG A 173 -61.63 -70.02 10.02
CA ARG A 173 -62.55 -70.91 10.72
C ARG A 173 -63.80 -71.12 9.86
#